data_AF-A0A251U7M1-F1
#
_entry.id   AF-A0A251U7M1-F1
#
_cell.length_a   1.000
_cell.length_b   1.000
_cell.length_c   1.000
_cell.angle_alpha   90.00
_cell.angle_beta   90.00
_cell.angle_gamma   90.00
#
_symmetry.space_group_name_H-M   'P 1'
#
loop_
_entity.id
_entity.type
_entity.pdbx_description
1 polymer ?
#
loop_
_entity_poly.entity_id
_entity_poly.type
_entity_poly.pdbx_seq_one_letter_code
_entity_poly.pdbx_strand_id
1 'polypeptide(L)'
;MGRAKIAMEPITSDKKRKLTFNMRKQGLIKKAHDLATLCDVDVSMIISTNDQETPQQIFPPDSNQLNRLIDLYKHCTNPVNQYVLLDFFMDRKNKMEEELVKAKKKNVEAKYLSWFDFLDSLPEVRLREFALRLEK
;
A
#
# COMPACT_ATOMS: atom_id res chain seq x y z
N MET A 1 -10.74 13.80 18.19
CA MET A 1 -10.84 14.35 16.82
C MET A 1 -9.72 13.74 15.99
N GLY A 2 -10.05 13.04 14.90
CA GLY A 2 -9.07 12.32 14.09
C GLY A 2 -8.28 13.23 13.15
N ARG A 3 -7.08 12.80 12.77
CA ARG A 3 -6.24 13.49 11.77
C ARG A 3 -6.90 13.38 10.39
N ALA A 4 -6.96 14.46 9.61
CA ALA A 4 -7.43 14.40 8.24
C ALA A 4 -6.50 13.51 7.39
N LYS A 5 -7.08 12.72 6.47
CA LYS A 5 -6.33 11.92 5.50
C LYS A 5 -5.59 12.86 4.54
N ILE A 6 -4.31 12.57 4.28
CA ILE A 6 -3.48 13.32 3.33
C ILE A 6 -3.04 12.41 2.17
N ALA A 7 -2.82 12.99 0.99
CA ALA A 7 -2.27 12.29 -0.16
C ALA A 7 -0.81 11.86 0.08
N MET A 8 -0.38 10.76 -0.53
CA MET A 8 1.01 10.27 -0.48
C MET A 8 1.81 10.82 -1.66
N GLU A 9 2.04 12.12 -1.63
CA GLU A 9 2.78 12.88 -2.63
C GLU A 9 3.79 13.83 -1.96
N PRO A 10 4.80 14.35 -2.69
CA PRO A 10 5.74 15.32 -2.14
C PRO A 10 5.04 16.56 -1.58
N ILE A 11 5.32 16.91 -0.31
CA ILE A 11 4.76 18.11 0.33
C ILE A 11 5.45 19.35 -0.24
N THR A 12 4.70 20.20 -0.93
CA THR A 12 5.20 21.41 -1.60
C THR A 12 5.71 22.48 -0.63
N SER A 13 4.97 22.75 0.45
CA SER A 13 5.36 23.75 1.45
C SER A 13 6.52 23.27 2.31
N ASP A 14 7.66 23.95 2.23
CA ASP A 14 8.89 23.59 2.94
C ASP A 14 8.71 23.52 4.47
N LYS A 15 8.05 24.51 5.07
CA LYS A 15 7.75 24.52 6.51
C LYS A 15 6.92 23.30 6.93
N LYS A 16 5.88 22.98 6.17
CA LYS A 16 5.02 21.80 6.43
C LYS A 16 5.80 20.50 6.19
N ARG A 17 6.66 20.46 5.17
CA ARG A 17 7.51 19.31 4.85
C ARG A 17 8.51 19.04 5.98
N LYS A 18 9.23 20.05 6.47
CA LYS A 18 10.17 19.94 7.61
C LYS A 18 9.46 19.46 8.88
N LEU A 19 8.32 20.06 9.24
CA LEU A 19 7.54 19.65 10.42
C LEU A 19 7.04 18.20 10.29
N THR A 20 6.46 17.86 9.13
CA THR A 20 5.93 16.51 8.88
C THR A 20 7.04 15.47 8.86
N PHE A 21 8.19 15.79 8.25
CA PHE A 21 9.38 14.94 8.24
C PHE A 21 9.82 14.62 9.66
N ASN A 22 9.99 15.64 10.53
CA ASN A 22 10.42 15.42 11.91
C ASN A 22 9.44 14.54 12.69
N MET A 23 8.14 14.80 12.60
CA MET A 23 7.12 13.98 13.27
C MET A 23 7.09 12.55 12.74
N ARG A 24 7.15 12.36 11.42
CA ARG A 24 7.12 11.02 10.81
C ARG A 24 8.39 10.23 11.09
N LYS A 25 9.56 10.89 11.02
CA LYS A 25 10.87 10.31 11.35
C LYS A 25 10.87 9.74 12.77
N GLN A 26 10.43 10.52 13.76
CA GLN A 26 10.33 10.07 15.14
C GLN A 26 9.36 8.90 15.30
N GLY A 27 8.18 8.99 14.66
CA GLY A 27 7.20 7.91 14.69
C GLY A 27 7.73 6.61 14.08
N LEU A 28 8.48 6.70 12.98
CA LEU A 28 9.06 5.55 12.29
C LEU A 28 10.17 4.90 13.11
N ILE A 29 11.06 5.70 13.71
CA ILE A 29 12.10 5.20 14.63
C ILE A 29 11.47 4.45 15.80
N LYS A 30 10.42 5.02 16.41
CA LYS A 30 9.72 4.35 17.52
C LYS A 30 9.14 3.00 17.07
N LYS A 31 8.55 2.93 15.88
CA LYS A 31 8.02 1.66 15.34
C LYS A 31 9.10 0.64 15.02
N ALA A 32 10.25 1.07 14.50
CA ALA A 32 11.39 0.20 14.26
C ALA A 32 11.93 -0.38 15.57
N HIS A 33 12.04 0.45 16.62
CA HIS A 33 12.40 0.01 17.96
C HIS A 33 11.39 -0.98 18.53
N ASP A 34 10.09 -0.64 18.51
CA ASP A 34 9.03 -1.53 19.00
C ASP A 34 9.07 -2.90 18.28
N LEU A 35 9.28 -2.91 16.96
CA LEU A 35 9.39 -4.14 16.17
C LEU A 35 10.62 -4.96 16.60
N ALA A 36 11.79 -4.32 16.69
CA ALA A 36 13.02 -4.99 17.09
C ALA A 36 12.89 -5.62 18.48
N THR A 37 12.30 -4.90 19.43
CA THR A 37 12.14 -5.37 20.82
C THR A 37 11.05 -6.42 20.97
N LEU A 38 9.86 -6.20 20.40
CA LEU A 38 8.70 -7.08 20.65
C LEU A 38 8.79 -8.41 19.91
N CYS A 39 9.51 -8.44 18.78
CA CYS A 39 9.65 -9.64 17.97
C CYS A 39 11.05 -10.24 18.05
N ASP A 40 11.97 -9.65 18.80
CA ASP A 40 13.38 -10.08 18.91
C ASP A 40 14.04 -10.24 17.53
N VAL A 41 13.91 -9.20 16.71
CA VAL A 41 14.44 -9.17 15.33
C VAL A 41 15.40 -8.01 15.13
N ASP A 42 16.42 -8.24 14.32
CA ASP A 42 17.31 -7.17 13.91
C ASP A 42 16.63 -6.23 12.90
N VAL A 43 16.63 -4.93 13.20
CA VAL A 43 16.03 -3.90 12.34
C VAL A 43 17.02 -2.76 12.16
N SER A 44 17.33 -2.44 10.90
CA SER A 44 18.14 -1.27 10.53
C SER A 44 17.41 -0.35 9.56
N MET A 45 17.62 0.96 9.69
CA MET A 45 17.05 1.98 8.81
C MET A 45 18.02 3.14 8.61
N ILE A 46 18.10 3.62 7.37
CA ILE A 46 18.87 4.81 7.00
C ILE A 46 17.89 5.84 6.42
N ILE A 47 17.92 7.06 6.96
CA ILE A 47 17.11 8.19 6.48
C ILE A 47 18.06 9.31 6.09
N SER A 48 18.15 9.56 4.78
CA SER A 48 18.90 10.68 4.20
C SER A 48 17.94 11.74 3.66
N THR A 49 18.48 12.93 3.46
CA THR A 49 17.76 14.12 3.03
C THR A 49 18.73 14.96 2.21
N ASN A 50 18.20 15.62 1.19
CA ASN A 50 19.01 16.50 0.34
C ASN A 50 19.23 17.89 0.99
N ASP A 51 18.58 18.15 2.12
CA ASP A 51 18.75 19.39 2.89
C ASP A 51 20.01 19.26 3.76
N GLN A 52 21.00 20.11 3.47
CA GLN A 52 22.30 20.14 4.15
C GLN A 52 22.18 20.46 5.65
N GLU A 53 21.10 21.11 6.09
CA GLU A 53 20.88 21.43 7.50
C GLU A 53 20.43 20.22 8.32
N THR A 54 19.96 19.17 7.65
CA THR A 54 19.41 17.98 8.31
C THR A 54 20.38 16.81 8.20
N PRO A 55 21.04 16.40 9.30
CA PRO A 55 22.00 15.31 9.24
C PRO A 55 21.30 14.00 8.90
N GLN A 56 22.05 13.11 8.25
CA GLN A 56 21.64 11.73 8.02
C GLN A 56 21.30 11.07 9.37
N GLN A 57 20.16 10.39 9.40
CA GLN A 57 19.73 9.66 10.58
C GLN A 57 19.85 8.16 10.31
N ILE A 58 20.50 7.46 11.23
CA ILE A 58 20.51 5.99 11.25
C ILE A 58 19.75 5.47 12.45
N PHE A 59 19.17 4.28 12.29
CA PHE A 59 18.66 3.44 13.36
C PHE A 59 19.18 2.02 13.13
N PRO A 60 19.76 1.36 14.15
CA PRO A 60 20.10 1.90 15.47
C PRO A 60 21.18 3.01 15.37
N PRO A 61 21.35 3.86 16.40
CA PRO A 61 22.35 4.94 16.37
C PRO A 61 23.80 4.44 16.28
N ASP A 62 24.04 3.17 16.62
CA ASP A 62 25.35 2.54 16.51
C ASP A 62 25.67 2.15 15.07
N SER A 63 26.74 2.76 14.53
CA SER A 63 27.21 2.50 13.17
C SER A 63 27.81 1.10 13.02
N ASN A 64 28.35 0.50 14.08
CA ASN A 64 28.90 -0.86 14.01
C ASN A 64 27.78 -1.90 13.82
N GLN A 65 26.70 -1.77 14.59
CA GLN A 65 25.51 -2.59 14.43
C GLN A 65 24.87 -2.42 13.04
N LEU A 66 24.80 -1.20 12.53
CA LEU A 66 24.31 -0.94 11.17
C LEU A 66 25.17 -1.64 10.11
N ASN A 67 26.51 -1.50 10.19
CA ASN A 67 27.42 -2.13 9.23
C ASN A 67 27.30 -3.66 9.26
N ARG A 68 27.22 -4.26 10.46
CA ARG A 68 26.97 -5.69 10.63
C ARG A 68 25.70 -6.14 9.90
N LEU A 69 24.60 -5.38 10.04
CA LEU A 69 23.33 -5.71 9.38
C LEU A 69 23.37 -5.53 7.86
N ILE A 70 24.08 -4.51 7.39
CA ILE A 70 24.33 -4.31 5.95
C ILE A 70 25.11 -5.50 5.38
N ASP A 71 26.15 -5.96 6.07
CA ASP A 71 26.96 -7.08 5.62
C ASP A 71 26.15 -8.39 5.64
N LEU A 72 25.38 -8.64 6.70
CA LEU A 72 24.44 -9.77 6.75
C LEU A 72 23.46 -9.74 5.57
N TYR A 73 22.89 -8.58 5.26
CA TYR A 73 21.98 -8.41 4.12
C TYR A 73 22.66 -8.71 2.78
N LYS A 74 23.88 -8.22 2.56
CA LYS A 74 24.66 -8.49 1.33
C LYS A 74 25.00 -9.98 1.16
N HIS A 75 25.14 -10.72 2.26
CA HIS A 75 25.46 -12.14 2.26
C HIS A 75 24.22 -13.05 2.19
N CYS A 76 23.00 -12.51 2.29
CA CYS A 76 21.78 -13.27 2.03
C CYS A 76 21.63 -13.54 0.52
N THR A 77 21.82 -14.79 0.10
CA THR A 77 21.72 -15.24 -1.30
C THR A 77 20.30 -15.25 -1.85
N ASN A 78 19.28 -15.15 -0.99
CA ASN A 78 17.88 -14.99 -1.35
C ASN A 78 17.29 -13.84 -0.51
N PRO A 79 17.27 -12.59 -0.99
CA PRO A 79 16.54 -11.54 -0.30
C PRO A 79 15.06 -11.91 -0.29
N VAL A 80 14.57 -12.38 0.85
CA VAL A 80 13.16 -12.73 1.06
C VAL A 80 12.30 -11.49 0.83
N ASN A 81 11.39 -11.58 -0.13
CA ASN A 81 10.29 -10.64 -0.41
C ASN A 81 10.67 -9.17 -0.22
N GLN A 82 11.36 -8.60 -1.21
CA GLN A 82 11.40 -7.16 -1.35
C GLN A 82 9.96 -6.67 -1.55
N TYR A 83 9.29 -6.28 -0.46
CA TYR A 83 7.97 -5.64 -0.55
C TYR A 83 8.21 -4.22 -1.05
N VAL A 84 8.20 -4.07 -2.37
CA VAL A 84 8.45 -2.81 -3.05
C VAL A 84 7.23 -1.92 -2.83
N LEU A 85 7.42 -0.60 -2.94
CA LEU A 85 6.30 0.34 -3.08
C LEU A 85 5.32 -0.09 -4.19
N LEU A 86 5.80 -0.79 -5.23
CA LEU A 86 4.95 -1.36 -6.27
C LEU A 86 3.94 -2.35 -5.71
N ASP A 87 4.36 -3.27 -4.82
CA ASP A 87 3.47 -4.27 -4.22
C ASP A 87 2.39 -3.59 -3.37
N PHE A 88 2.75 -2.55 -2.61
CA PHE A 88 1.78 -1.73 -1.88
C PHE A 88 0.76 -1.05 -2.80
N PHE A 89 1.21 -0.49 -3.93
CA PHE A 89 0.30 0.13 -4.90
C PHE A 89 -0.58 -0.90 -5.62
N MET A 90 -0.05 -2.09 -5.90
CA MET A 90 -0.81 -3.21 -6.47
C MET A 90 -1.89 -3.69 -5.51
N ASP A 91 -1.57 -3.91 -4.23
CA ASP A 91 -2.56 -4.29 -3.22
C ASP A 91 -3.68 -3.24 -3.10
N ARG A 92 -3.30 -1.96 -3.15
CA ARG A 92 -4.26 -0.86 -3.12
C ARG A 92 -5.13 -0.80 -4.38
N LYS A 93 -4.55 -1.03 -5.56
CA LYS A 93 -5.28 -1.11 -6.83
C LYS A 93 -6.30 -2.25 -6.78
N ASN A 94 -5.87 -3.44 -6.38
CA ASN A 94 -6.71 -4.62 -6.30
C ASN A 94 -7.90 -4.39 -5.35
N LYS A 95 -7.65 -3.76 -4.19
CA LYS A 95 -8.71 -3.39 -3.26
C LYS A 95 -9.74 -2.41 -3.85
N MET A 96 -9.26 -1.41 -4.61
CA MET A 96 -10.16 -0.48 -5.31
C MET A 96 -10.97 -1.17 -6.42
N GLU A 97 -10.35 -2.10 -7.16
CA GLU A 97 -11.03 -2.89 -8.19
C GLU A 97 -12.10 -3.80 -7.59
N GLU A 98 -11.83 -4.43 -6.45
CA GLU A 98 -12.84 -5.20 -5.71
C GLU A 98 -14.03 -4.34 -5.26
N GLU A 99 -13.76 -3.16 -4.70
CA GLU A 99 -14.80 -2.21 -4.31
C GLU A 99 -15.64 -1.76 -5.53
N LEU A 100 -14.99 -1.53 -6.67
CA LEU A 100 -15.66 -1.18 -7.92
C LEU A 100 -16.55 -2.30 -8.45
N VAL A 101 -16.07 -3.55 -8.44
CA VAL A 101 -16.87 -4.73 -8.85
C VAL A 101 -18.10 -4.88 -7.94
N LYS A 102 -17.93 -4.75 -6.62
CA LYS A 102 -19.04 -4.81 -5.66
C LYS A 102 -20.06 -3.68 -5.90
N ALA A 103 -19.60 -2.46 -6.16
CA ALA A 103 -20.47 -1.34 -6.46
C ALA A 103 -21.26 -1.54 -7.78
N LYS A 104 -20.60 -2.06 -8.82
CA LYS A 104 -21.26 -2.40 -10.09
C LYS A 104 -22.34 -3.46 -9.90
N LYS A 105 -22.04 -4.54 -9.17
CA LYS A 105 -23.02 -5.60 -8.87
C LYS A 105 -24.26 -5.05 -8.19
N LYS A 106 -24.08 -4.27 -7.10
CA LYS A 106 -25.19 -3.62 -6.40
C LYS A 106 -26.01 -2.68 -7.29
N ASN A 107 -25.36 -1.97 -8.21
CA ASN A 107 -26.05 -1.08 -9.14
C ASN A 107 -26.90 -1.86 -10.17
N VAL A 108 -26.39 -2.99 -10.67
CA VAL A 108 -27.14 -3.90 -11.55
C VAL A 108 -28.34 -4.48 -10.82
N GLU A 109 -28.16 -5.00 -9.60
CA GLU A 109 -29.23 -5.54 -8.74
C GLU A 109 -30.30 -4.48 -8.45
N ALA A 110 -29.91 -3.23 -8.18
CA ALA A 110 -30.85 -2.14 -7.94
C ALA A 110 -31.60 -1.71 -9.21
N LYS A 111 -30.93 -1.73 -10.38
CA LYS A 111 -31.53 -1.33 -11.66
C LYS A 111 -32.46 -2.40 -12.24
N TYR A 112 -32.14 -3.67 -12.00
CA TYR A 112 -32.84 -4.81 -12.56
C TYR A 112 -33.14 -5.83 -11.45
N LEU A 113 -34.25 -5.63 -10.73
CA LEU A 113 -34.65 -6.48 -9.59
C LEU A 113 -34.75 -7.99 -9.92
N SER A 114 -34.96 -8.33 -11.20
CA SER A 114 -35.10 -9.70 -11.71
C SER A 114 -33.93 -10.15 -12.56
N TRP A 115 -32.77 -9.47 -12.48
CA TRP A 115 -31.57 -9.92 -13.20
C TRP A 115 -31.13 -11.29 -12.70
N PHE A 116 -30.81 -12.19 -13.63
CA PHE A 116 -30.30 -13.50 -13.31
C PHE A 116 -28.81 -13.58 -13.63
N ASP A 117 -27.98 -13.91 -12.64
CA ASP A 117 -26.52 -14.02 -12.77
C ASP A 117 -26.06 -14.94 -13.92
N PHE A 118 -26.88 -15.91 -14.35
CA PHE A 118 -26.53 -16.78 -15.48
C PHE A 118 -26.44 -16.01 -16.81
N LEU A 119 -27.16 -14.90 -16.96
CA LEU A 119 -27.17 -14.08 -18.17
C LEU A 119 -25.81 -13.42 -18.43
N ASP A 120 -25.05 -13.09 -17.37
CA ASP A 120 -23.71 -12.50 -17.49
C ASP A 120 -22.67 -13.48 -18.09
N SER A 121 -22.95 -14.77 -18.02
CA SER A 121 -22.08 -15.85 -18.53
C SER A 121 -22.46 -16.35 -19.93
N LEU A 122 -23.57 -15.87 -20.50
CA LEU A 122 -24.06 -16.37 -21.78
C LEU A 122 -23.32 -15.70 -22.96
N PRO A 123 -22.91 -16.48 -23.97
CA PRO A 123 -22.47 -15.93 -25.25
C PRO A 123 -23.57 -15.07 -25.88
N GLU A 124 -23.18 -14.00 -26.58
CA GLU A 124 -24.11 -13.04 -27.20
C GLU A 124 -25.21 -13.71 -28.04
N VAL A 125 -24.86 -14.78 -28.77
CA VAL A 125 -25.80 -15.55 -29.59
C VAL A 125 -26.96 -16.12 -28.76
N ARG A 126 -26.67 -16.63 -27.55
CA ARG A 126 -27.67 -17.21 -26.63
C ARG A 126 -28.52 -16.13 -25.98
N LEU A 127 -27.95 -14.96 -25.72
CA LEU A 127 -28.69 -13.81 -25.19
C LEU A 127 -29.72 -13.28 -26.21
N ARG A 128 -29.32 -13.21 -27.49
CA ARG A 128 -30.24 -12.82 -28.58
C ARG A 128 -31.39 -13.82 -28.74
N GLU A 129 -31.11 -15.11 -28.67
CA GLU A 129 -32.14 -16.15 -28.74
C GLU A 129 -33.10 -16.08 -27.53
N PHE A 130 -32.57 -15.85 -26.33
CA PHE A 130 -33.37 -15.67 -25.13
C PHE A 130 -34.29 -14.44 -25.23
N ALA A 131 -33.79 -13.30 -25.73
CA ALA A 131 -34.60 -12.10 -25.95
C ALA A 131 -35.75 -12.34 -26.95
N LEU A 132 -35.47 -13.01 -28.08
CA LEU A 132 -36.49 -13.36 -29.08
C LEU A 132 -37.61 -14.26 -28.52
N ARG A 133 -37.32 -15.07 -27.50
CA ARG A 133 -38.32 -15.92 -26.84
C ARG A 133 -39.19 -15.17 -25.82
N LEU A 134 -38.71 -14.03 -25.31
CA LEU A 134 -39.47 -13.18 -24.38
C LEU A 134 -40.43 -12.22 -25.10
N GLU A 135 -40.23 -11.96 -26.39
CA GLU A 135 -41.09 -11.09 -27.22
C GLU A 135 -42.32 -11.80 -27.81
N LYS A 136 -42.54 -13.09 -27.51
CA LYS A 136 -43.73 -13.88 -27.86
C LYS A 136 -44.64 -14.07 -26.66
#